data_AF-A0AAZ1X1A9-F1
#
_entry.id   AF-A0AAZ1X1A9-F1
#
_cell.length_a   1.000
_cell.length_b   1.000
_cell.length_c   1.000
_cell.angle_alpha   90.00
_cell.angle_beta   90.00
_cell.angle_gamma   90.00
#
_symmetry.space_group_name_H-M   'P 1'
#
loop_
_entity.id
_entity.type
_entity.pdbx_description
1 polymer ?
#
loop_
_entity_poly.entity_id
_entity_poly.type
_entity_poly.pdbx_seq_one_letter_code
_entity_poly.pdbx_strand_id
1 'polypeptide(L)'
;LCEQTDCNRVVDVGSGQGHLTRFLSFGLGLSVTAIDADPTLVAMASKFDGQLVWALEKEKQKKAVVKKSILGVIKKSKPINKN
;
A
#
# COMPACT_ATOMS: atom_id res chain seq x y z
N LEU A 1 2.26 -9.73 18.79
CA LEU A 1 3.62 -10.31 18.66
C LEU A 1 4.63 -9.28 18.18
N CYS A 2 4.62 -8.82 16.91
CA CYS A 2 5.61 -7.84 16.43
C CYS A 2 5.64 -6.53 17.26
N GLU A 3 4.46 -5.97 17.60
CA GLU A 3 4.34 -4.81 18.50
C GLU A 3 4.82 -5.07 19.93
N GLN A 4 4.76 -6.32 20.38
CA GLN A 4 5.15 -6.71 21.74
C GLN A 4 6.64 -7.07 21.82
N THR A 5 7.25 -7.46 20.69
CA THR A 5 8.64 -7.92 20.61
C THR A 5 9.57 -6.90 19.94
N ASP A 6 9.05 -5.76 19.50
CA ASP A 6 9.74 -4.76 18.66
C ASP A 6 10.41 -5.38 17.42
N CYS A 7 9.76 -6.42 16.86
CA CYS A 7 10.29 -7.14 15.71
C CYS A 7 9.65 -6.58 14.44
N ASN A 8 10.48 -6.12 13.50
CA ASN A 8 10.04 -5.59 12.21
C ASN A 8 10.41 -6.48 11.02
N ARG A 9 11.11 -7.59 11.25
CA ARG A 9 11.57 -8.52 10.21
C ARG A 9 10.91 -9.88 10.40
N VAL A 10 10.22 -10.35 9.37
CA VAL A 10 9.49 -11.61 9.37
C VAL A 10 9.93 -12.48 8.20
N VAL A 11 10.10 -13.78 8.45
CA VAL A 11 10.28 -14.77 7.39
C VAL A 11 9.00 -15.61 7.33
N ASP A 12 8.35 -15.63 6.15
CA ASP A 12 7.12 -16.35 5.88
C ASP A 12 7.44 -17.60 5.05
N VAL A 13 7.49 -18.77 5.69
CA VAL A 13 7.89 -20.04 5.06
C VAL A 13 6.65 -20.84 4.65
N GLY A 14 6.58 -21.25 3.39
CA GLY A 14 5.37 -21.83 2.81
C GLY A 14 4.35 -20.74 2.50
N SER A 15 4.82 -19.59 2.01
CA SER A 15 4.01 -18.39 1.81
C SER A 15 2.89 -18.54 0.76
N GLY A 16 2.96 -19.58 -0.06
CA GLY A 16 2.09 -19.82 -1.20
C GLY A 16 2.05 -18.62 -2.14
N GLN A 17 0.85 -18.23 -2.55
CA GLN A 17 0.61 -17.02 -3.35
C GLN A 17 0.69 -15.70 -2.57
N GLY A 18 1.24 -15.71 -1.35
CA GLY A 18 1.58 -14.50 -0.59
C GLY A 18 0.39 -13.76 0.03
N HIS A 19 -0.69 -14.44 0.40
CA HIS A 19 -1.84 -13.79 1.07
C HIS A 19 -1.45 -13.18 2.43
N LEU A 20 -0.84 -14.00 3.30
CA LEU A 20 -0.37 -13.55 4.60
C LEU A 20 0.79 -12.57 4.45
N THR A 21 1.76 -12.88 3.59
CA THR A 21 2.90 -12.01 3.25
C THR A 21 2.46 -10.57 2.94
N ARG A 22 1.44 -10.39 2.10
CA ARG A 22 0.93 -9.06 1.73
C ARG A 22 0.25 -8.35 2.88
N PHE A 23 -0.49 -9.06 3.73
CA PHE A 23 -1.08 -8.46 4.93
C PHE A 23 0.00 -7.97 5.90
N LEU A 24 1.04 -8.78 6.14
CA LEU A 24 2.16 -8.42 7.01
C LEU A 24 2.96 -7.23 6.45
N SER A 25 3.23 -7.22 5.14
CA SER A 25 4.00 -6.16 4.49
C SER A 25 3.18 -4.88 4.26
N PHE A 26 2.11 -4.93 3.47
CA PHE A 26 1.33 -3.75 3.10
C PHE A 26 0.34 -3.33 4.18
N GLY A 27 -0.22 -4.28 4.93
CA GLY A 27 -1.21 -3.99 5.97
C GLY A 27 -0.59 -3.53 7.29
N LEU A 28 0.51 -4.17 7.71
CA LEU A 28 1.17 -3.90 8.99
C LEU A 28 2.52 -3.17 8.86
N GLY A 29 3.06 -2.99 7.66
CA GLY A 29 4.30 -2.26 7.43
C GLY A 29 5.57 -3.03 7.83
N LEU A 30 5.50 -4.36 7.93
CA LEU A 30 6.65 -5.19 8.32
C LEU A 30 7.57 -5.46 7.11
N SER A 31 8.86 -5.66 7.37
CA SER A 31 9.80 -6.17 6.38
C SER A 31 9.67 -7.70 6.33
N VAL A 32 9.11 -8.23 5.25
CA VAL A 32 8.82 -9.66 5.11
C VAL A 32 9.66 -10.27 3.99
N THR A 33 10.30 -11.41 4.26
CA THR A 33 10.88 -12.28 3.24
C THR A 33 10.03 -13.55 3.15
N ALA A 34 9.39 -13.75 2.02
CA ALA A 34 8.54 -14.91 1.77
C ALA A 34 9.30 -15.98 0.97
N ILE A 35 9.13 -17.24 1.35
CA ILE A 35 9.78 -18.39 0.74
C ILE A 35 8.73 -19.45 0.48
N ASP A 36 8.69 -19.96 -0.75
CA ASP A 36 7.90 -21.13 -1.11
C ASP A 36 8.75 -22.08 -1.97
N ALA A 37 8.43 -23.37 -1.93
CA ALA A 37 9.10 -24.39 -2.71
C ALA A 37 8.57 -24.47 -4.15
N ASP A 38 7.31 -24.08 -4.38
CA ASP A 38 6.70 -24.09 -5.71
C ASP A 38 6.97 -22.75 -6.45
N PRO A 39 7.80 -22.75 -7.52
CA PRO A 39 8.10 -21.53 -8.27
C PRO A 39 6.85 -20.92 -8.93
N THR A 40 5.81 -21.71 -9.19
CA THR A 40 4.53 -21.22 -9.72
C THR A 40 3.83 -20.32 -8.71
N LEU A 41 3.83 -20.72 -7.43
CA LEU A 41 3.26 -19.92 -6.34
C LEU A 41 4.05 -18.64 -6.11
N VAL A 42 5.38 -18.70 -6.18
CA VAL A 42 6.27 -17.53 -6.10
C VAL A 42 6.01 -16.53 -7.23
N ALA A 43 5.85 -17.02 -8.47
CA ALA A 43 5.51 -16.17 -9.62
C ALA A 43 4.14 -15.50 -9.47
N MET A 44 3.15 -16.24 -8.95
CA MET A 44 1.82 -15.71 -8.67
C MET A 44 1.84 -14.67 -7.55
N ALA A 45 2.58 -14.92 -6.46
CA ALA A 45 2.77 -13.95 -5.39
C ALA A 45 3.37 -12.64 -5.94
N SER A 46 4.45 -12.73 -6.71
CA SER A 46 5.11 -11.57 -7.34
C SER A 46 4.17 -10.79 -8.27
N LYS A 47 3.36 -11.50 -9.08
CA LYS A 47 2.36 -10.89 -9.95
C LYS A 47 1.32 -10.12 -9.12
N PHE A 48 0.84 -10.71 -8.04
CA PHE A 48 -0.17 -10.08 -7.20
C PHE A 48 0.38 -8.90 -6.40
N ASP A 49 1.64 -8.93 -6.00
CA ASP A 49 2.32 -7.79 -5.38
C ASP A 49 2.35 -6.59 -6.34
N GLY A 50 2.73 -6.82 -7.60
CA GLY A 50 2.70 -5.79 -8.64
C GLY A 50 1.29 -5.23 -8.88
N GLN A 51 0.27 -6.08 -8.90
CA GLN A 51 -1.13 -5.65 -9.03
C GLN A 51 -1.59 -4.80 -7.84
N LEU A 52 -1.18 -5.15 -6.62
CA LEU A 52 -1.51 -4.41 -5.42
C LEU A 52 -0.82 -3.04 -5.40
N VAL A 53 0.48 -2.98 -5.71
CA VAL A 53 1.23 -1.71 -5.82
C VAL A 53 0.55 -0.79 -6.83
N TRP A 54 0.22 -1.31 -8.01
CA TRP A 54 -0.48 -0.56 -9.05
C TRP A 54 -1.85 -0.03 -8.60
N ALA A 55 -2.64 -0.83 -7.87
CA ALA A 55 -3.91 -0.40 -7.32
C ALA A 55 -3.73 0.72 -6.29
N LEU A 56 -2.75 0.59 -5.39
CA LEU A 56 -2.43 1.61 -4.37
C LEU A 56 -1.96 2.92 -5.01
N GLU A 57 -1.16 2.86 -6.07
CA GLU A 57 -0.73 4.04 -6.82
C GLU A 57 -1.90 4.75 -7.49
N LYS A 58 -2.80 4.00 -8.13
CA LYS A 58 -4.04 4.56 -8.70
C LYS A 58 -4.88 5.27 -7.66
N GLU A 59 -5.05 4.68 -6.48
CA GLU A 59 -5.79 5.32 -5.38
C GLU A 59 -5.09 6.59 -4.87
N LYS A 60 -3.76 6.60 -4.79
CA LYS A 60 -2.98 7.79 -4.44
C LYS A 60 -3.16 8.91 -5.47
N GLN A 61 -3.16 8.58 -6.76
CA GLN A 61 -3.38 9.55 -7.84
C GLN A 61 -4.80 10.14 -7.80
N LYS A 62 -5.84 9.32 -7.58
CA LYS A 62 -7.22 9.81 -7.39
C LYS A 62 -7.31 10.81 -6.24
N LYS A 63 -6.71 10.49 -5.09
CA LYS A 63 -6.67 11.40 -3.93
C LYS A 63 -5.93 12.71 -4.24
N ALA A 64 -4.83 12.65 -5.01
CA ALA A 64 -4.09 13.84 -5.41
C ALA A 64 -4.90 14.75 -6.34
N VAL A 65 -5.64 14.17 -7.30
CA VAL A 65 -6.55 14.92 -8.19
C VAL A 65 -7.63 15.62 -7.38
N VAL A 66 -8.30 14.92 -6.46
CA VAL A 66 -9.33 15.50 -5.58
C VAL A 66 -8.77 16.66 -4.75
N LYS A 67 -7.59 16.47 -4.14
CA LYS A 67 -6.94 17.52 -3.33
C LYS A 67 -6.62 18.77 -4.15
N LYS A 68 -6.14 18.60 -5.39
CA LYS A 68 -5.83 19.70 -6.31
C LYS A 68 -7.09 20.47 -6.74
N SER A 69 -8.19 19.76 -7.01
CA SER A 69 -9.47 20.37 -7.35
C SER A 69 -10.03 21.21 -6.20
N ILE A 70 -10.04 20.69 -4.96
CA ILE A 70 -10.53 21.42 -3.77
C ILE A 70 -9.68 22.67 -3.51
N LEU A 71 -8.35 22.55 -3.56
CA LEU A 71 -7.45 23.70 -3.36
C LEU A 71 -7.64 24.76 -4.47
N GLY A 72 -7.93 24.33 -5.70
CA GLY A 72 -8.28 25.21 -6.82
C GLY A 72 -9.60 25.95 -6.64
N VAL A 73 -10.59 25.33 -5.99
CA VAL A 73 -11.88 25.98 -5.65
C VAL A 73 -11.68 27.06 -4.58
N ILE A 74 -10.97 26.74 -3.49
CA ILE A 74 -10.74 27.68 -2.37
C ILE A 74 -9.97 28.94 -2.83
N LYS A 75 -9.00 28.79 -3.75
CA LYS A 75 -8.24 29.94 -4.28
C LYS A 75 -9.05 30.88 -5.19
N LYS A 76 -10.21 30.46 -5.71
CA LYS A 76 -11.05 31.28 -6.62
C LYS A 76 -12.05 32.16 -5.88
N SER A 77 -12.40 31.85 -4.63
CA SER A 77 -13.19 32.72 -3.77
C SER A 77 -12.33 33.88 -3.25
N LYS A 78 -12.29 35.00 -3.98
CA LYS A 78 -11.79 36.28 -3.46
C LYS A 78 -12.60 36.67 -2.20
N PRO A 79 -12.00 37.28 -1.17
CA PRO A 79 -12.76 37.87 -0.09
C PRO A 79 -13.65 38.99 -0.66
N ILE A 80 -14.96 38.89 -0.43
CA ILE A 80 -15.91 39.97 -0.66
C ILE A 80 -15.58 41.04 0.37
N ASN A 81 -14.92 42.11 -0.05
CA ASN A 81 -14.69 43.28 0.79
C ASN A 81 -16.05 43.93 1.07
N LYS A 82 -16.53 43.88 2.32
CA LYS A 82 -17.66 44.68 2.76
C LYS A 82 -17.09 45.95 3.38
N ASN A 83 -17.43 47.07 2.73
CA ASN A 83 -17.08 48.45 3.10
C ASN A 83 -17.23 48.76 4.58
#